data_AF-A0A7G9W3U6-F1
#
_entry.id   AF-A0A7G9W3U6-F1
#
_cell.length_a   1.000
_cell.length_b   1.000
_cell.length_c   1.000
_cell.angle_alpha   90.00
_cell.angle_beta   90.00
_cell.angle_gamma   90.00
#
_symmetry.space_group_name_H-M   'P 1'
#
loop_
_entity.id
_entity.type
_entity.pdbx_description
1 polymer ?
#
loop_
_entity_poly.entity_id
_entity_poly.type
_entity_poly.pdbx_seq_one_letter_code
_entity_poly.pdbx_strand_id
1 'polypeptide(L)'
;MIIPIKTDANITVDEMDITETSFKSLNLKESHIEEFIRTNIELLLTDESLLIIGSQVTNSEKGRSDLTAIDENGNLVLIEIKRDAEDIKARKEKLEFQAIRYAAGYAKIKTPEELVDKIFAPYVKSYEHEFDLGGLTPHEKATRILESFLEKNNAMKTFNKKQRIILIASSFDRQTESAVAWLIANHVDISCFTLKPLKVGGGLFLEINRLLPPQLLEDFYVEISEKKTPEIMTEGATRITRTYLPRMDKLFEWGLLKAGDAVVIKNFDDSDAVVKDIRSVEFQGEVMTFNSWAEKVTGWSAVNIYEWTLIKGETKTLDQKRREKMAELEE
;
A
#
# COMPACT_ATOMS: atom_id res chain seq x y z
N MET A 1 -17.19 -7.12 15.90
CA MET A 1 -18.34 -8.03 15.78
C MET A 1 -19.10 -7.60 14.53
N ILE A 2 -19.24 -8.49 13.56
CA ILE A 2 -20.01 -8.23 12.33
C ILE A 2 -21.38 -8.89 12.54
N ILE A 3 -22.45 -8.11 12.44
CA ILE A 3 -23.82 -8.60 12.57
C ILE A 3 -24.51 -8.35 11.23
N PRO A 4 -24.98 -9.39 10.53
CA PRO A 4 -25.72 -9.18 9.30
C PRO A 4 -27.12 -8.63 9.63
N ILE A 5 -27.58 -7.67 8.84
CA ILE A 5 -28.85 -6.96 9.05
C ILE A 5 -29.67 -6.90 7.76
N LYS A 6 -30.99 -6.85 7.91
CA LYS A 6 -31.95 -6.50 6.85
C LYS A 6 -32.53 -5.11 7.10
N THR A 7 -32.82 -4.40 6.03
CA THR A 7 -33.32 -3.01 6.06
C THR A 7 -34.52 -2.85 5.13
N ASP A 8 -35.58 -3.63 5.36
CA ASP A 8 -36.82 -3.49 4.59
C ASP A 8 -37.55 -2.21 5.03
N ALA A 9 -38.18 -2.23 6.22
CA ALA A 9 -38.82 -1.08 6.84
C ALA A 9 -38.22 -0.71 8.21
N ASN A 10 -37.53 -1.66 8.86
CA ASN A 10 -36.81 -1.51 10.13
C ASN A 10 -35.46 -2.22 10.01
N ILE A 11 -34.51 -1.88 10.90
CA ILE A 11 -33.25 -2.63 11.03
C ILE A 11 -33.52 -3.87 11.87
N THR A 12 -33.40 -5.05 11.26
CA THR A 12 -33.53 -6.34 11.95
C THR A 12 -32.30 -7.21 11.70
N VAL A 13 -31.98 -8.10 12.65
CA VAL A 13 -30.89 -9.08 12.48
C VAL A 13 -31.24 -10.03 11.33
N ASP A 14 -30.28 -10.27 10.46
CA ASP A 14 -30.36 -11.29 9.41
C ASP A 14 -29.88 -12.65 9.95
N GLU A 15 -30.44 -13.73 9.42
CA GLU A 15 -30.05 -15.10 9.74
C GLU A 15 -28.80 -15.56 8.98
N MET A 16 -28.19 -14.67 8.18
CA MET A 16 -27.00 -14.99 7.42
C MET A 16 -25.85 -15.40 8.34
N ASP A 17 -25.25 -16.57 8.10
CA ASP A 17 -24.14 -17.05 8.92
C ASP A 17 -22.85 -16.32 8.56
N ILE A 18 -22.14 -15.87 9.60
CA ILE A 18 -20.81 -15.26 9.50
C ILE A 18 -19.88 -16.07 10.40
N THR A 19 -19.00 -16.84 9.76
CA THR A 19 -18.02 -17.66 10.48
C THR A 19 -16.60 -17.24 10.13
N GLU A 20 -15.79 -17.03 11.17
CA GLU A 20 -14.35 -16.93 11.01
C GLU A 20 -13.82 -18.28 10.50
N THR A 21 -12.97 -18.24 9.48
CA THR A 21 -12.26 -19.40 8.95
C THR A 21 -10.76 -19.10 8.99
N SER A 22 -9.90 -20.05 8.63
CA SER A 22 -8.46 -19.82 8.53
C SER A 22 -7.91 -20.21 7.17
N PHE A 23 -6.79 -19.62 6.76
CA PHE A 23 -6.09 -20.01 5.53
C PHE A 23 -5.78 -21.51 5.53
N LYS A 24 -5.34 -22.06 6.67
CA LYS A 24 -5.13 -23.50 6.85
C LYS A 24 -6.38 -24.32 6.57
N SER A 25 -7.54 -23.92 7.09
CA SER A 25 -8.82 -24.62 6.84
C SER A 25 -9.27 -24.56 5.37
N LEU A 26 -8.82 -23.55 4.64
CA LEU A 26 -9.08 -23.36 3.21
C LEU A 26 -8.03 -24.04 2.32
N ASN A 27 -7.10 -24.81 2.90
CA ASN A 27 -5.94 -25.40 2.21
C ASN A 27 -5.02 -24.37 1.51
N LEU A 28 -5.04 -23.13 1.98
CA LEU A 28 -4.16 -22.06 1.50
C LEU A 28 -2.85 -22.08 2.30
N LYS A 29 -1.74 -22.14 1.56
CA LYS A 29 -0.35 -22.00 2.07
C LYS A 29 0.10 -20.55 2.08
N GLU A 30 1.16 -20.26 2.83
CA GLU A 30 1.84 -18.95 2.89
C GLU A 30 2.15 -18.40 1.49
N SER A 31 2.67 -19.24 0.59
CA SER A 31 2.95 -18.87 -0.80
C SER A 31 1.74 -18.35 -1.59
N HIS A 32 0.51 -18.78 -1.27
CA HIS A 32 -0.68 -18.22 -1.92
C HIS A 32 -1.02 -16.83 -1.39
N ILE A 33 -0.72 -16.57 -0.12
CA ILE A 33 -0.91 -15.25 0.50
C ILE A 33 0.17 -14.31 -0.02
N GLU A 34 1.42 -14.76 -0.11
CA GLU A 34 2.50 -14.00 -0.73
C GLU A 34 2.15 -13.56 -2.15
N GLU A 35 1.68 -14.50 -2.98
CA GLU A 35 1.29 -14.22 -4.36
C GLU A 35 0.07 -13.29 -4.45
N PHE A 36 -0.92 -13.47 -3.56
CA PHE A 36 -2.07 -12.57 -3.47
C PHE A 36 -1.62 -11.15 -3.11
N ILE A 37 -0.76 -10.99 -2.10
CA ILE A 37 -0.24 -9.68 -1.70
C ILE A 37 0.63 -9.07 -2.79
N ARG A 38 1.48 -9.85 -3.47
CA ARG A 38 2.35 -9.37 -4.55
C ARG A 38 1.56 -8.70 -5.67
N THR A 39 0.39 -9.25 -5.98
CA THR A 39 -0.48 -8.82 -7.10
C THR A 39 -1.62 -7.91 -6.66
N ASN A 40 -1.83 -7.70 -5.36
CA ASN A 40 -2.94 -6.91 -4.80
C ASN A 40 -2.51 -6.06 -3.58
N ILE A 41 -1.28 -5.50 -3.60
CA ILE A 41 -0.72 -4.74 -2.46
C ILE A 41 -1.44 -3.41 -2.23
N GLU A 42 -2.07 -2.84 -3.27
CA GLU A 42 -2.92 -1.66 -3.23
C GLU A 42 -4.12 -1.83 -2.29
N LEU A 43 -4.57 -3.06 -2.04
CA LEU A 43 -5.63 -3.35 -1.07
C LEU A 43 -5.19 -3.04 0.38
N LEU A 44 -3.89 -3.05 0.66
CA LEU A 44 -3.32 -2.73 1.98
C LEU A 44 -2.87 -1.26 2.07
N LEU A 45 -2.49 -0.66 0.94
CA LEU A 45 -1.87 0.66 0.86
C LEU A 45 -2.67 1.58 -0.08
N THR A 46 -3.80 2.10 0.41
CA THR A 46 -4.75 2.87 -0.41
C THR A 46 -4.36 4.33 -0.70
N ASP A 47 -3.36 4.86 -0.01
CA ASP A 47 -2.96 6.29 -0.07
C ASP A 47 -1.46 6.44 -0.25
N GLU A 48 -0.80 5.43 -0.82
CA GLU A 48 0.65 5.39 -0.96
C GLU A 48 0.97 4.66 -2.28
N SER A 49 1.95 5.16 -3.03
CA SER A 49 2.47 4.53 -4.23
C SER A 49 3.65 3.61 -3.89
N LEU A 50 3.66 2.43 -4.49
CA LEU A 50 4.63 1.37 -4.21
C LEU A 50 4.93 0.58 -5.48
N LEU A 51 6.18 0.14 -5.63
CA LEU A 51 6.60 -0.78 -6.67
C LEU A 51 7.21 -2.04 -6.05
N ILE A 52 6.60 -3.20 -6.27
CA ILE A 52 7.17 -4.50 -5.92
C ILE A 52 8.31 -4.80 -6.88
N ILE A 53 9.48 -5.06 -6.31
CA ILE A 53 10.73 -5.27 -7.04
C ILE A 53 11.40 -6.60 -6.71
N GLY A 54 10.90 -7.34 -5.73
CA GLY A 54 11.52 -8.57 -5.28
C GLY A 54 10.53 -9.52 -4.64
N SER A 55 10.77 -10.81 -4.84
CA SER A 55 10.06 -11.91 -4.19
C SER A 55 11.07 -12.98 -3.80
N GLN A 56 10.95 -13.52 -2.58
CA GLN A 56 11.78 -14.61 -2.05
C GLN A 56 13.29 -14.31 -2.13
N VAL A 57 13.67 -13.05 -1.85
CA VAL A 57 15.05 -12.55 -1.98
C VAL A 57 15.95 -13.17 -0.91
N THR A 58 17.05 -13.80 -1.33
CA THR A 58 18.00 -14.47 -0.42
C THR A 58 19.23 -13.60 -0.15
N ASN A 59 19.61 -13.47 1.12
CA ASN A 59 20.81 -12.75 1.53
C ASN A 59 22.05 -13.68 1.61
N SER A 60 23.24 -13.10 1.86
CA SER A 60 24.50 -13.83 1.96
C SER A 60 24.53 -14.90 3.06
N GLU A 61 23.69 -14.75 4.08
CA GLU A 61 23.55 -15.67 5.23
C GLU A 61 22.43 -16.71 5.02
N LYS A 62 21.95 -16.88 3.77
CA LYS A 62 20.85 -17.79 3.40
C LYS A 62 19.51 -17.49 4.07
N GLY A 63 19.36 -16.30 4.66
CA GLY A 63 18.07 -15.79 5.08
C GLY A 63 17.29 -15.32 3.84
N ARG A 64 15.97 -15.54 3.85
CA ARG A 64 15.08 -15.26 2.73
C ARG A 64 13.93 -14.37 3.19
N SER A 65 13.75 -13.23 2.53
CA SER A 65 12.63 -12.32 2.75
C SER A 65 11.49 -12.61 1.78
N ASP A 66 10.25 -12.39 2.20
CA ASP A 66 9.07 -12.75 1.40
C ASP A 66 8.88 -11.83 0.19
N LEU A 67 8.60 -10.53 0.39
CA LEU A 67 8.54 -9.54 -0.70
C LEU A 67 9.40 -8.31 -0.41
N THR A 68 9.90 -7.69 -1.47
CA THR A 68 10.64 -6.43 -1.44
C THR A 68 9.96 -5.43 -2.35
N ALA A 69 9.80 -4.21 -1.85
CA ALA A 69 9.27 -3.10 -2.62
C ALA A 69 10.13 -1.85 -2.48
N ILE A 70 9.81 -0.83 -3.26
CA ILE A 70 10.27 0.54 -3.06
C ILE A 70 9.04 1.47 -3.00
N ASP A 71 9.01 2.36 -2.01
CA ASP A 71 7.92 3.33 -1.84
C ASP A 71 8.20 4.63 -2.61
N GLU A 72 7.17 5.48 -2.72
CA GLU A 72 7.24 6.81 -3.33
C GLU A 72 8.33 7.75 -2.76
N ASN A 73 8.84 7.49 -1.56
CA ASN A 73 9.93 8.28 -0.97
C ASN A 73 11.31 7.70 -1.32
N GLY A 74 11.35 6.58 -2.04
CA GLY A 74 12.55 5.85 -2.43
C GLY A 74 13.07 4.91 -1.34
N ASN A 75 12.31 4.63 -0.29
CA ASN A 75 12.72 3.71 0.77
C ASN A 75 12.50 2.26 0.32
N LEU A 76 13.45 1.39 0.64
CA LEU A 76 13.20 -0.03 0.48
C LEU A 76 12.24 -0.52 1.56
N VAL A 77 11.18 -1.19 1.11
CA VAL A 77 10.12 -1.74 1.94
C VAL A 77 10.28 -3.25 1.98
N LEU A 78 10.52 -3.77 3.17
CA LEU A 78 10.47 -5.20 3.45
C LEU A 78 9.04 -5.57 3.82
N ILE A 79 8.48 -6.57 3.14
CA ILE A 79 7.15 -7.11 3.46
C ILE A 79 7.32 -8.57 3.86
N GLU A 80 7.02 -8.89 5.11
CA GLU A 80 7.09 -10.25 5.66
C GLU A 80 5.68 -10.76 5.93
N ILE A 81 5.39 -11.98 5.47
CA ILE A 81 4.05 -12.54 5.41
C ILE A 81 4.03 -13.84 6.20
N LYS A 82 3.04 -14.01 7.07
CA LYS A 82 2.82 -15.28 7.78
C LYS A 82 1.39 -15.73 7.66
N ARG A 83 1.21 -17.02 7.44
CA ARG A 83 -0.13 -17.61 7.30
C ARG A 83 -0.92 -17.55 8.62
N ASP A 84 -0.40 -18.17 9.68
CA ASP A 84 -1.12 -18.39 10.93
C ASP A 84 -0.33 -17.92 12.17
N ALA A 85 -1.02 -17.56 13.26
CA ALA A 85 -0.36 -17.21 14.52
C ALA A 85 0.33 -18.41 15.20
N GLU A 86 -0.12 -19.64 14.95
CA GLU A 86 0.58 -20.84 15.38
C GLU A 86 1.97 -20.94 14.75
N ASP A 87 2.08 -20.57 13.47
CA ASP A 87 3.36 -20.53 12.77
C ASP A 87 4.27 -19.48 13.43
N ILE A 88 3.74 -18.31 13.82
CA ILE A 88 4.49 -17.29 14.57
C ILE A 88 4.96 -17.79 15.95
N LYS A 89 4.07 -18.46 16.70
CA LYS A 89 4.37 -18.97 18.06
C LYS A 89 5.38 -20.10 18.06
N ALA A 90 5.33 -20.99 17.07
CA ALA A 90 6.17 -22.18 16.99
C ALA A 90 7.61 -21.89 16.55
N ARG A 91 7.90 -20.69 16.01
CA ARG A 91 9.25 -20.38 15.55
C ARG A 91 10.21 -20.12 16.69
N LYS A 92 11.43 -20.63 16.49
CA LYS A 92 12.61 -20.32 17.30
C LYS A 92 12.95 -18.82 17.25
N GLU A 93 12.62 -18.18 16.15
CA GLU A 93 12.86 -16.77 15.92
C GLU A 93 11.57 -16.04 15.57
N LYS A 94 11.33 -14.95 16.30
CA LYS A 94 10.12 -14.15 16.15
C LYS A 94 10.15 -13.33 14.86
N LEU A 95 8.96 -13.09 14.32
CA LEU A 95 8.75 -12.47 13.01
C LEU A 95 9.37 -11.06 12.95
N GLU A 96 9.18 -10.25 13.98
CA GLU A 96 9.70 -8.89 14.05
C GLU A 96 11.24 -8.85 14.03
N PHE A 97 11.92 -9.78 14.72
CA PHE A 97 13.37 -9.86 14.69
C PHE A 97 13.90 -10.29 13.31
N GLN A 98 13.22 -11.23 12.66
CA GLN A 98 13.55 -11.61 11.30
C GLN A 98 13.44 -10.41 10.36
N ALA A 99 12.34 -9.68 10.43
CA ALA A 99 12.09 -8.52 9.59
C ALA A 99 13.15 -7.42 9.79
N ILE A 100 13.49 -7.10 11.04
CA ILE A 100 14.54 -6.10 11.35
C ILE A 100 15.87 -6.49 10.73
N ARG A 101 16.27 -7.77 10.80
CA ARG A 101 17.55 -8.19 10.20
C ARG A 101 17.56 -8.11 8.68
N TYR A 102 16.45 -8.42 8.02
CA TYR A 102 16.38 -8.27 6.56
C TYR A 102 16.38 -6.80 6.14
N ALA A 103 15.61 -5.94 6.84
CA ALA A 103 15.63 -4.51 6.61
C ALA A 103 17.04 -3.91 6.80
N ALA A 104 17.77 -4.36 7.82
CA ALA A 104 19.19 -3.97 8.02
C ALA A 104 20.10 -4.41 6.86
N GLY A 105 19.79 -5.53 6.20
CA GLY A 105 20.46 -5.95 4.97
C GLY A 105 20.23 -4.98 3.82
N TYR A 106 18.99 -4.52 3.64
CA TYR A 106 18.63 -3.55 2.60
C TYR A 106 19.29 -2.19 2.79
N ALA A 107 19.62 -1.80 4.03
CA ALA A 107 20.40 -0.59 4.29
C ALA A 107 21.80 -0.60 3.64
N LYS A 108 22.30 -1.76 3.19
CA LYS A 108 23.57 -1.87 2.45
C LYS A 108 23.46 -1.56 0.96
N ILE A 109 22.25 -1.47 0.41
CA ILE A 109 22.04 -1.13 -1.01
C ILE A 109 22.13 0.39 -1.14
N LYS A 110 23.15 0.89 -1.83
CA LYS A 110 23.46 2.33 -1.86
C LYS A 110 23.05 3.03 -3.15
N THR A 111 22.86 2.29 -4.23
CA THR A 111 22.51 2.87 -5.54
C THR A 111 21.33 2.12 -6.18
N PRO A 112 20.56 2.79 -7.06
CA PRO A 112 19.54 2.13 -7.87
C PRO A 112 20.10 0.99 -8.71
N GLU A 113 21.31 1.14 -9.27
CA GLU A 113 22.00 0.09 -10.04
C GLU A 113 22.23 -1.16 -9.20
N GLU A 114 22.75 -1.03 -7.97
CA GLU A 114 22.93 -2.15 -7.06
C GLU A 114 21.60 -2.86 -6.72
N LEU A 115 20.51 -2.10 -6.62
CA LEU A 115 19.17 -2.64 -6.37
C LEU A 115 18.68 -3.46 -7.56
N VAL A 116 18.90 -2.96 -8.79
CA VAL A 116 18.56 -3.68 -10.01
C VAL A 116 19.34 -4.99 -10.09
N ASP A 117 20.66 -4.94 -9.93
CA ASP A 117 21.53 -6.11 -10.03
C ASP A 117 21.14 -7.21 -9.05
N LYS A 118 20.89 -6.83 -7.79
CA LYS A 118 20.73 -7.78 -6.69
C LYS A 118 19.30 -8.26 -6.50
N ILE A 119 18.30 -7.44 -6.87
CA ILE A 119 16.90 -7.68 -6.51
C ILE A 119 15.99 -7.57 -7.74
N PHE A 120 15.97 -6.43 -8.43
CA PHE A 120 14.89 -6.17 -9.38
C PHE A 120 15.04 -6.90 -10.72
N ALA A 121 16.24 -6.98 -11.30
CA ALA A 121 16.46 -7.74 -12.52
C ALA A 121 16.18 -9.26 -12.34
N PRO A 122 16.61 -9.91 -11.23
CA PRO A 122 16.17 -11.26 -10.90
C PRO A 122 14.65 -11.41 -10.82
N TYR A 123 13.95 -10.45 -10.21
CA TYR A 123 12.50 -10.46 -10.11
C TYR A 123 11.82 -10.36 -11.48
N VAL A 124 12.22 -9.38 -12.31
CA VAL A 124 11.69 -9.24 -13.68
C VAL A 124 11.93 -10.52 -14.48
N LYS A 125 13.08 -11.18 -14.31
CA LYS A 125 13.36 -12.46 -14.96
C LYS A 125 12.45 -13.59 -14.47
N SER A 126 12.19 -13.68 -13.16
CA SER A 126 11.30 -14.70 -12.59
C SER A 126 9.84 -14.52 -13.01
N TYR A 127 9.43 -13.29 -13.28
CA TYR A 127 8.07 -12.92 -13.67
C TYR A 127 8.01 -12.35 -15.09
N GLU A 128 8.89 -12.80 -15.99
CA GLU A 128 9.08 -12.21 -17.33
C GLU A 128 7.78 -12.12 -18.14
N HIS A 129 6.87 -13.08 -17.97
CA HIS A 129 5.55 -13.11 -18.60
C HIS A 129 4.61 -11.97 -18.18
N GLU A 130 4.88 -11.29 -17.07
CA GLU A 130 4.12 -10.13 -16.58
C GLU A 130 4.72 -8.80 -17.08
N PHE A 131 5.91 -8.83 -17.67
CA PHE A 131 6.60 -7.65 -18.17
C PHE A 131 6.66 -7.66 -19.70
N ASP A 132 6.12 -6.61 -20.34
CA ASP A 132 6.43 -6.37 -21.74
C ASP A 132 7.89 -5.90 -21.87
N LEU A 133 8.79 -6.83 -22.17
CA LEU A 133 10.22 -6.52 -22.31
C LEU A 133 10.52 -5.64 -23.52
N GLY A 134 9.70 -5.66 -24.59
CA GLY A 134 9.94 -4.86 -25.79
C GLY A 134 11.33 -5.03 -26.41
N GLY A 135 11.93 -6.22 -26.30
CA GLY A 135 13.28 -6.52 -26.79
C GLY A 135 14.44 -6.14 -25.85
N LEU A 136 14.15 -5.63 -24.66
CA LEU A 136 15.13 -5.37 -23.62
C LEU A 136 15.47 -6.64 -22.83
N THR A 137 16.64 -6.67 -22.22
CA THR A 137 16.93 -7.65 -21.18
C THR A 137 16.11 -7.35 -19.91
N PRO A 138 15.86 -8.36 -19.04
CA PRO A 138 15.24 -8.13 -17.73
C PRO A 138 15.93 -7.05 -16.90
N HIS A 139 17.25 -6.92 -17.03
CA HIS A 139 18.04 -5.89 -16.35
C HIS A 139 17.77 -4.48 -16.87
N GLU A 140 17.80 -4.29 -18.19
CA GLU A 140 17.49 -3.00 -18.81
C GLU A 140 16.04 -2.58 -18.55
N LYS A 141 15.10 -3.55 -18.57
CA LYS A 141 13.71 -3.29 -18.24
C LYS A 141 13.56 -2.87 -16.78
N ALA A 142 14.16 -3.60 -15.85
CA ALA A 142 14.15 -3.26 -14.42
C ALA A 142 14.75 -1.88 -14.15
N THR A 143 15.88 -1.55 -14.78
CA THR A 143 16.51 -0.23 -14.69
C THR A 143 15.54 0.88 -15.10
N ARG A 144 14.93 0.77 -16.28
CA ARG A 144 13.99 1.78 -16.79
C ARG A 144 12.76 1.96 -15.90
N ILE A 145 12.20 0.86 -15.40
CA ILE A 145 11.03 0.94 -14.50
C ILE A 145 11.42 1.64 -13.20
N LEU A 146 12.54 1.25 -12.59
CA LEU A 146 13.00 1.83 -11.32
C LEU A 146 13.32 3.32 -11.45
N GLU A 147 14.06 3.71 -12.49
CA GLU A 147 14.41 5.12 -12.75
C GLU A 147 13.14 5.95 -12.97
N SER A 148 12.21 5.49 -13.81
CA SER A 148 10.93 6.16 -14.05
C SER A 148 10.12 6.32 -12.75
N PHE A 149 10.03 5.27 -11.93
CA PHE A 149 9.35 5.32 -10.64
C PHE A 149 9.98 6.36 -9.70
N LEU A 150 11.30 6.34 -9.55
CA LEU A 150 12.02 7.27 -8.67
C LEU A 150 11.98 8.72 -9.17
N GLU A 151 12.10 8.95 -10.48
CA GLU A 151 12.06 10.30 -11.06
C GLU A 151 10.67 10.92 -10.91
N LYS A 152 9.61 10.18 -11.26
CA LYS A 152 8.24 10.68 -11.16
C LYS A 152 7.85 11.01 -9.71
N ASN A 153 8.31 10.20 -8.74
CA ASN A 153 8.10 10.45 -7.32
C ASN A 153 9.15 11.41 -6.70
N ASN A 154 10.08 11.98 -7.48
CA ASN A 154 11.17 12.85 -6.99
C ASN A 154 12.08 12.21 -5.93
N ALA A 155 12.18 10.89 -5.93
CA ALA A 155 12.86 10.08 -4.91
C ALA A 155 14.33 9.75 -5.23
N MET A 156 14.85 10.17 -6.39
CA MET A 156 16.25 9.90 -6.80
C MET A 156 17.28 10.38 -5.75
N LYS A 157 17.03 11.52 -5.09
CA LYS A 157 17.93 12.07 -4.05
C LYS A 157 17.72 11.49 -2.66
N THR A 158 16.60 10.80 -2.44
CA THR A 158 16.23 10.19 -1.16
C THR A 158 16.36 8.68 -1.18
N PHE A 159 16.77 8.11 -2.32
CA PHE A 159 16.93 6.68 -2.55
C PHE A 159 17.56 5.98 -1.34
N ASN A 160 16.79 5.06 -0.79
CA ASN A 160 17.10 4.14 0.29
C ASN A 160 17.82 4.75 1.50
N LYS A 161 17.51 6.02 1.83
CA LYS A 161 18.02 6.67 3.05
C LYS A 161 17.38 6.11 4.33
N LYS A 162 16.17 5.56 4.21
CA LYS A 162 15.46 4.83 5.27
C LYS A 162 14.94 3.51 4.71
N GLN A 163 14.60 2.60 5.62
CA GLN A 163 13.95 1.33 5.31
C GLN A 163 12.64 1.26 6.07
N ARG A 164 11.66 0.61 5.45
CA ARG A 164 10.33 0.40 6.00
C ARG A 164 10.03 -1.09 6.12
N ILE A 165 9.26 -1.47 7.13
CA ILE A 165 8.85 -2.85 7.37
C ILE A 165 7.32 -2.92 7.38
N ILE A 166 6.78 -3.90 6.66
CA ILE A 166 5.37 -4.26 6.70
C ILE A 166 5.27 -5.73 7.11
N LEU A 167 4.60 -5.99 8.23
CA LEU A 167 4.30 -7.34 8.68
C LEU A 167 2.85 -7.66 8.37
N ILE A 168 2.61 -8.82 7.77
CA ILE A 168 1.28 -9.27 7.37
C ILE A 168 1.05 -10.65 7.97
N ALA A 169 -0.04 -10.84 8.74
CA ALA A 169 -0.39 -12.14 9.28
C ALA A 169 -1.91 -12.29 9.48
N SER A 170 -2.43 -13.48 9.75
CA SER A 170 -3.83 -13.60 10.18
C SER A 170 -4.07 -13.03 11.58
N SER A 171 -3.08 -13.13 12.46
CA SER A 171 -3.01 -12.46 13.76
C SER A 171 -1.58 -12.45 14.29
N PHE A 172 -1.31 -11.59 15.27
CA PHE A 172 -0.02 -11.49 15.94
C PHE A 172 -0.15 -11.92 17.41
N ASP A 173 0.94 -12.42 18.00
CA ASP A 173 0.97 -12.66 19.44
C ASP A 173 1.28 -11.36 20.21
N ARG A 174 0.86 -11.29 21.48
CA ARG A 174 1.00 -10.06 22.30
C ARG A 174 2.44 -9.58 22.44
N GLN A 175 3.44 -10.47 22.35
CA GLN A 175 4.85 -10.06 22.44
C GLN A 175 5.27 -9.37 21.14
N THR A 176 4.92 -9.93 19.98
CA THR A 176 5.15 -9.26 18.69
C THR A 176 4.43 -7.92 18.62
N GLU A 177 3.15 -7.84 19.01
CA GLU A 177 2.41 -6.58 19.05
C GLU A 177 3.10 -5.54 19.95
N SER A 178 3.51 -5.93 21.16
CA SER A 178 4.21 -5.05 22.10
C SER A 178 5.57 -4.57 21.56
N ALA A 179 6.33 -5.45 20.92
CA ALA A 179 7.63 -5.11 20.35
C ALA A 179 7.48 -4.13 19.18
N VAL A 180 6.54 -4.40 18.27
CA VAL A 180 6.27 -3.52 17.13
C VAL A 180 5.75 -2.16 17.59
N ALA A 181 4.83 -2.12 18.57
CA ALA A 181 4.36 -0.85 19.13
C ALA A 181 5.49 -0.03 19.75
N TRP A 182 6.42 -0.68 20.46
CA TRP A 182 7.61 -0.01 21.00
C TRP A 182 8.54 0.50 19.89
N LEU A 183 8.74 -0.28 18.82
CA LEU A 183 9.56 0.15 17.67
C LEU A 183 8.96 1.38 16.98
N ILE A 184 7.64 1.41 16.77
CA ILE A 184 6.91 2.57 16.23
C ILE A 184 7.11 3.80 17.13
N ALA A 185 6.96 3.63 18.45
CA ALA A 185 7.18 4.71 19.42
C ALA A 185 8.62 5.25 19.41
N ASN A 186 9.59 4.48 18.88
CA ASN A 186 10.98 4.88 18.68
C ASN A 186 11.28 5.22 17.21
N HIS A 187 10.26 5.61 16.44
CA HIS A 187 10.38 6.09 15.06
C HIS A 187 10.94 5.07 14.05
N VAL A 188 10.82 3.77 14.35
CA VAL A 188 11.02 2.74 13.34
C VAL A 188 9.78 2.70 12.46
N ASP A 189 9.98 2.81 11.15
CA ASP A 189 8.89 2.71 10.17
C ASP A 189 8.51 1.24 9.98
N ILE A 190 7.63 0.76 10.87
CA ILE A 190 7.09 -0.59 10.86
C ILE A 190 5.58 -0.56 11.02
N SER A 191 4.89 -1.43 10.28
CA SER A 191 3.44 -1.57 10.36
C SER A 191 3.02 -3.04 10.40
N CYS A 192 1.86 -3.30 11.01
CA CYS A 192 1.25 -4.62 11.07
C CYS A 192 -0.12 -4.58 10.41
N PHE A 193 -0.35 -5.49 9.47
CA PHE A 193 -1.65 -5.74 8.86
C PHE A 193 -2.13 -7.15 9.20
N THR A 194 -3.42 -7.26 9.47
CA THR A 194 -4.09 -8.53 9.66
C THR A 194 -4.94 -8.89 8.45
N LEU A 195 -4.82 -10.14 7.98
CA LEU A 195 -5.59 -10.73 6.88
C LEU A 195 -6.41 -11.90 7.41
N LYS A 196 -7.72 -11.73 7.53
CA LYS A 196 -8.60 -12.74 8.11
C LYS A 196 -9.65 -13.22 7.11
N PRO A 197 -9.62 -14.50 6.69
CA PRO A 197 -10.66 -15.02 5.84
C PRO A 197 -11.97 -15.22 6.63
N LEU A 198 -13.09 -14.82 6.03
CA LEU A 198 -14.43 -14.89 6.60
C LEU A 198 -15.35 -15.62 5.62
N LYS A 199 -16.26 -16.46 6.13
CA LYS A 199 -17.37 -16.99 5.34
C LYS A 199 -18.64 -16.22 5.69
N VAL A 200 -19.28 -15.65 4.68
CA VAL A 200 -20.51 -14.85 4.83
C VAL A 200 -21.51 -15.34 3.78
N GLY A 201 -22.63 -15.91 4.23
CA GLY A 201 -23.72 -16.33 3.32
C GLY A 201 -23.28 -17.32 2.23
N GLY A 202 -22.29 -18.17 2.51
CA GLY A 202 -21.68 -19.10 1.54
C GLY A 202 -20.58 -18.51 0.65
N GLY A 203 -20.40 -17.19 0.65
CA GLY A 203 -19.27 -16.51 0.01
C GLY A 203 -18.03 -16.48 0.90
N LEU A 204 -16.86 -16.34 0.29
CA LEU A 204 -15.58 -16.18 0.98
C LEU A 204 -15.10 -14.73 0.83
N PHE A 205 -14.75 -14.12 1.95
CA PHE A 205 -14.30 -12.74 2.05
C PHE A 205 -12.96 -12.70 2.77
N LEU A 206 -12.19 -11.64 2.54
CA LEU A 206 -10.95 -11.37 3.23
C LEU A 206 -11.07 -10.02 3.93
N GLU A 207 -10.99 -10.03 5.26
CA GLU A 207 -10.91 -8.82 6.06
C GLU A 207 -9.44 -8.40 6.17
N ILE A 208 -9.16 -7.14 5.81
CA ILE A 208 -7.82 -6.54 5.88
C ILE A 208 -7.89 -5.37 6.87
N ASN A 209 -7.07 -5.43 7.92
CA ASN A 209 -7.02 -4.37 8.92
C ASN A 209 -5.57 -3.97 9.21
N ARG A 210 -5.28 -2.66 9.20
CA ARG A 210 -4.03 -2.13 9.76
C ARG A 210 -4.12 -2.14 11.28
N LEU A 211 -3.42 -3.08 11.92
CA LEU A 211 -3.39 -3.23 13.38
C LEU A 211 -2.45 -2.22 14.03
N LEU A 212 -1.25 -2.03 13.47
CA LEU A 212 -0.24 -1.09 13.97
C LEU A 212 0.36 -0.25 12.82
N PRO A 213 0.63 1.05 13.03
CA PRO A 213 0.08 1.85 14.13
C PRO A 213 -1.46 1.92 14.01
N PRO A 214 -2.19 1.91 15.14
CA PRO A 214 -3.61 2.23 15.11
C PRO A 214 -3.77 3.70 14.73
N GLN A 215 -4.96 4.07 14.24
CA GLN A 215 -5.31 5.49 14.10
C GLN A 215 -5.25 6.14 15.48
N LEU A 216 -4.50 7.24 15.61
CA LEU A 216 -4.43 8.00 16.85
C LEU A 216 -5.71 8.82 17.01
N LEU A 217 -6.14 9.07 18.25
CA LEU A 217 -7.28 9.96 18.50
C LEU A 217 -7.04 11.36 17.90
N GLU A 218 -5.78 11.80 17.92
CA GLU A 218 -5.35 13.05 17.30
C GLU A 218 -5.62 13.11 15.79
N ASP A 219 -5.53 11.97 15.09
CA ASP A 219 -5.79 11.89 13.65
C ASP A 219 -7.27 12.17 13.31
N PHE A 220 -8.17 12.12 14.31
CA PHE A 220 -9.59 12.45 14.16
C PHE A 220 -9.92 13.91 14.52
N TYR A 221 -9.03 14.62 15.21
CA TYR A 221 -9.24 16.03 15.47
C TYR A 221 -8.89 16.83 14.22
N VAL A 222 -9.80 17.71 13.82
CA VAL A 222 -9.51 18.72 12.80
C VAL A 222 -8.67 19.79 13.50
N GLU A 223 -7.41 19.94 13.07
CA GLU A 223 -6.55 21.00 13.59
C GLU A 223 -7.18 22.36 13.29
N ILE A 224 -7.34 23.20 14.32
CA ILE A 224 -7.74 24.59 14.12
C ILE A 224 -6.50 25.35 13.64
N SER A 225 -6.58 25.95 12.45
CA SER A 225 -5.45 26.66 11.86
C SER A 225 -4.92 27.78 12.76
N GLU A 226 -3.77 27.58 13.39
CA GLU A 226 -3.00 28.68 13.97
C GLU A 226 -2.27 29.43 12.85
N LYS A 227 -2.36 30.76 12.87
CA LYS A 227 -1.62 31.63 11.95
C LYS A 227 -0.13 31.29 12.04
N LYS A 228 0.41 30.71 10.98
CA LYS A 228 1.80 30.26 10.82
C LYS A 228 2.80 31.25 11.43
N THR A 229 3.41 30.87 12.55
CA THR A 229 4.76 31.32 12.89
C THR A 229 5.74 30.37 12.20
N PRO A 230 6.87 30.83 11.63
CA PRO A 230 7.79 29.95 10.92
C PRO A 230 8.43 28.97 11.92
N GLU A 231 7.98 27.72 11.95
CA GLU A 231 8.68 26.66 12.67
C GLU A 231 9.99 26.38 11.94
N ILE A 232 11.09 26.53 12.67
CA ILE A 232 12.43 26.13 12.27
C ILE A 232 12.40 24.61 12.12
N MET A 233 12.51 24.12 10.89
CA MET A 233 12.65 22.70 10.59
C MET A 233 13.93 22.17 11.25
N THR A 234 13.79 21.50 12.40
CA THR A 234 14.85 20.64 12.91
C THR A 234 14.88 19.36 12.07
N GLU A 235 15.96 19.16 11.32
CA GLU A 235 16.27 17.89 10.67
C GLU A 235 16.27 16.76 11.71
N GLY A 236 15.34 15.79 11.60
CA GLY A 236 15.41 14.57 12.41
C GLY A 236 14.09 13.90 12.78
N ALA A 237 12.96 14.60 12.80
CA ALA A 237 11.67 14.01 13.14
C ALA A 237 10.77 13.91 11.90
N THR A 238 10.63 12.71 11.33
CA THR A 238 9.44 12.39 10.52
C THR A 238 8.26 12.33 11.47
N ARG A 239 7.60 13.47 11.66
CA ARG A 239 6.29 13.54 12.33
C ARG A 239 5.33 12.76 11.43
N ILE A 240 4.86 11.60 11.89
CA ILE A 240 3.76 10.89 11.23
C ILE A 240 2.49 11.67 11.58
N THR A 241 2.26 12.78 10.89
CA THR A 241 1.00 13.52 10.96
C THR A 241 0.08 12.92 9.90
N ARG A 242 -0.81 12.00 10.30
CA ARG A 242 -1.85 11.48 9.41
C ARG A 242 -3.11 12.30 9.63
N THR A 243 -3.22 13.42 8.93
CA THR A 243 -4.50 14.15 8.85
C THR A 243 -5.50 13.25 8.12
N TYR A 244 -6.68 13.02 8.70
CA TYR A 244 -7.75 12.29 8.03
C TYR A 244 -8.18 13.03 6.76
N LEU A 245 -7.86 12.47 5.59
CA LEU A 245 -8.20 13.07 4.30
C LEU A 245 -9.49 12.45 3.74
N PRO A 246 -10.41 13.27 3.18
CA PRO A 246 -11.61 12.81 2.50
C PRO A 246 -11.31 11.79 1.40
N ARG A 247 -12.16 10.76 1.33
CA ARG A 247 -12.12 9.68 0.34
C ARG A 247 -13.05 9.97 -0.84
N MET A 248 -13.06 9.09 -1.84
CA MET A 248 -13.82 9.26 -3.09
C MET A 248 -15.31 9.58 -2.88
N ASP A 249 -15.96 8.98 -1.89
CA ASP A 249 -17.35 9.27 -1.52
C ASP A 249 -17.56 10.77 -1.22
N LYS A 250 -16.68 11.37 -0.42
CA LYS A 250 -16.72 12.79 -0.09
C LYS A 250 -16.33 13.67 -1.27
N LEU A 251 -15.39 13.26 -2.11
CA LEU A 251 -15.04 14.00 -3.33
C LEU A 251 -16.24 14.09 -4.28
N PHE A 252 -17.03 13.02 -4.40
CA PHE A 252 -18.28 13.01 -5.17
C PHE A 252 -19.37 13.87 -4.53
N GLU A 253 -19.54 13.77 -3.20
CA GLU A 253 -20.49 14.60 -2.44
C GLU A 253 -20.20 16.10 -2.62
N TRP A 254 -18.92 16.49 -2.61
CA TRP A 254 -18.49 17.87 -2.82
C TRP A 254 -18.46 18.30 -4.29
N GLY A 255 -18.74 17.39 -5.23
CA GLY A 255 -18.69 17.68 -6.66
C GLY A 255 -17.27 17.97 -7.18
N LEU A 256 -16.22 17.56 -6.45
CA LEU A 256 -14.83 17.68 -6.88
C LEU A 256 -14.47 16.66 -7.97
N LEU A 257 -15.28 15.59 -8.09
CA LEU A 257 -15.25 14.56 -9.11
C LEU A 257 -16.67 14.03 -9.33
N LYS A 258 -17.06 13.72 -10.57
CA LYS A 258 -18.37 13.13 -10.87
C LYS A 258 -18.30 12.11 -12.01
N ALA A 259 -19.33 11.27 -12.10
CA ALA A 259 -19.51 10.38 -13.24
C ALA A 259 -19.56 11.18 -14.56
N GLY A 260 -18.82 10.70 -15.56
CA GLY A 260 -18.65 11.36 -16.85
C GLY A 260 -17.45 12.30 -16.95
N ASP A 261 -16.77 12.62 -15.85
CA ASP A 261 -15.53 13.39 -15.91
C ASP A 261 -14.44 12.56 -16.62
N ALA A 262 -13.71 13.21 -17.52
CA ALA A 262 -12.48 12.65 -18.07
C ALA A 262 -11.33 12.88 -17.10
N VAL A 263 -10.59 11.84 -16.76
CA VAL A 263 -9.45 11.88 -15.84
C VAL A 263 -8.19 11.34 -16.51
N VAL A 264 -7.03 11.80 -16.03
CA VAL A 264 -5.70 11.38 -16.50
C VAL A 264 -4.79 11.16 -15.30
N ILE A 265 -3.74 10.36 -15.50
CA ILE A 265 -2.67 10.20 -14.51
C ILE A 265 -1.56 11.21 -14.80
N LYS A 266 -1.22 12.01 -13.79
CA LYS A 266 -0.20 13.07 -13.86
C LYS A 266 1.12 12.53 -14.40
N ASN A 267 1.66 13.19 -15.43
CA ASN A 267 2.91 12.84 -16.09
C ASN A 267 2.92 11.45 -16.76
N PHE A 268 1.75 10.88 -17.08
CA PHE A 268 1.64 9.69 -17.91
C PHE A 268 0.75 9.97 -19.12
N ASP A 269 1.35 9.82 -20.30
CA ASP A 269 0.63 9.93 -21.57
C ASP A 269 -0.33 8.73 -21.75
N ASP A 270 -1.30 8.88 -22.66
CA ASP A 270 -2.30 7.85 -22.99
C ASP A 270 -3.05 7.26 -21.78
N SER A 271 -3.21 8.08 -20.73
CA SER A 271 -3.83 7.68 -19.47
C SER A 271 -5.32 8.02 -19.37
N ASP A 272 -5.91 8.63 -20.40
CA ASP A 272 -7.31 9.06 -20.44
C ASP A 272 -8.31 7.97 -20.05
N ALA A 273 -9.05 8.20 -18.96
CA ALA A 273 -10.17 7.38 -18.54
C ALA A 273 -11.41 8.24 -18.25
N VAL A 274 -12.59 7.61 -18.21
CA VAL A 274 -13.85 8.28 -17.89
C VAL A 274 -14.40 7.74 -16.57
N VAL A 275 -14.67 8.63 -15.62
CA VAL A 275 -15.23 8.25 -14.32
C VAL A 275 -16.63 7.66 -14.50
N LYS A 276 -16.88 6.47 -13.93
CA LYS A 276 -18.19 5.81 -13.97
C LYS A 276 -18.95 5.97 -12.68
N ASP A 277 -18.28 5.76 -11.55
CA ASP A 277 -18.83 5.93 -10.21
C ASP A 277 -17.70 6.18 -9.19
N ILE A 278 -18.05 6.16 -7.90
CA ILE A 278 -17.12 6.39 -6.78
C ILE A 278 -15.95 5.39 -6.71
N ARG A 279 -16.03 4.24 -7.40
CA ARG A 279 -15.04 3.15 -7.34
C ARG A 279 -14.34 2.91 -8.68
N SER A 280 -14.98 3.27 -9.79
CA SER A 280 -14.57 2.79 -11.10
C SER A 280 -14.46 3.87 -12.17
N VAL A 281 -13.56 3.58 -13.12
CA VAL A 281 -13.35 4.32 -14.35
C VAL A 281 -13.47 3.36 -15.53
N GLU A 282 -13.78 3.92 -16.71
CA GLU A 282 -13.70 3.23 -17.99
C GLU A 282 -12.43 3.67 -18.70
N PHE A 283 -11.54 2.72 -18.95
CA PHE A 283 -10.25 2.93 -19.61
C PHE A 283 -10.12 1.93 -20.76
N GLN A 284 -9.85 2.42 -21.97
CA GLN A 284 -9.72 1.60 -23.19
C GLN A 284 -10.90 0.63 -23.43
N GLY A 285 -12.12 1.03 -23.04
CA GLY A 285 -13.34 0.24 -23.21
C GLY A 285 -13.61 -0.78 -22.09
N GLU A 286 -12.75 -0.87 -21.08
CA GLU A 286 -12.94 -1.74 -19.90
C GLU A 286 -13.27 -0.90 -18.66
N VAL A 287 -14.26 -1.35 -17.87
CA VAL A 287 -14.55 -0.76 -16.56
C VAL A 287 -13.70 -1.44 -15.50
N MET A 288 -12.95 -0.65 -14.73
CA MET A 288 -12.05 -1.13 -13.69
C MET A 288 -11.97 -0.15 -12.52
N THR A 289 -11.31 -0.54 -11.43
CA THR A 289 -11.12 0.37 -10.29
C THR A 289 -10.13 1.49 -10.64
N PHE A 290 -10.17 2.60 -9.89
CA PHE A 290 -9.17 3.67 -10.06
C PHE A 290 -7.73 3.16 -9.88
N ASN A 291 -7.47 2.28 -8.90
CA ASN A 291 -6.14 1.71 -8.70
C ASN A 291 -5.74 0.81 -9.87
N SER A 292 -6.61 -0.10 -10.31
CA SER A 292 -6.30 -1.00 -11.44
C SER A 292 -6.02 -0.22 -12.74
N TRP A 293 -6.73 0.89 -12.97
CA TRP A 293 -6.44 1.80 -14.07
C TRP A 293 -5.05 2.44 -13.91
N ALA A 294 -4.76 2.98 -12.74
CA ALA A 294 -3.48 3.62 -12.46
C ALA A 294 -2.31 2.62 -12.55
N GLU A 295 -2.46 1.40 -12.06
CA GLU A 295 -1.46 0.31 -12.19
C GLU A 295 -1.22 -0.04 -13.66
N LYS A 296 -2.28 -0.19 -14.48
CA LYS A 296 -2.13 -0.46 -15.91
C LYS A 296 -1.37 0.66 -16.64
N VAL A 297 -1.62 1.92 -16.27
CA VAL A 297 -0.96 3.09 -16.87
C VAL A 297 0.49 3.24 -16.40
N THR A 298 0.74 3.04 -15.11
CA THR A 298 2.03 3.36 -14.48
C THR A 298 3.01 2.19 -14.44
N GLY A 299 2.50 0.96 -14.44
CA GLY A 299 3.27 -0.26 -14.15
C GLY A 299 3.67 -0.40 -12.68
N TRP A 300 3.11 0.42 -11.78
CA TRP A 300 3.39 0.35 -10.35
C TRP A 300 2.47 -0.67 -9.68
N SER A 301 2.86 -1.14 -8.49
CA SER A 301 2.11 -2.17 -7.77
C SER A 301 1.03 -1.60 -6.86
N ALA A 302 1.16 -0.35 -6.45
CA ALA A 302 0.10 0.45 -5.84
C ALA A 302 0.30 1.91 -6.25
N VAL A 303 -0.79 2.66 -6.38
CA VAL A 303 -0.76 4.08 -6.73
C VAL A 303 -1.63 4.87 -5.78
N ASN A 304 -1.10 5.96 -5.21
CA ASN A 304 -1.91 6.95 -4.52
C ASN A 304 -2.78 7.73 -5.52
N ILE A 305 -3.97 7.21 -5.85
CA ILE A 305 -4.85 7.80 -6.85
C ILE A 305 -5.19 9.27 -6.59
N TYR A 306 -5.16 9.72 -5.34
CA TYR A 306 -5.45 11.11 -5.01
C TYR A 306 -4.32 12.05 -5.45
N GLU A 307 -3.07 11.64 -5.25
CA GLU A 307 -1.89 12.43 -5.65
C GLU A 307 -1.64 12.37 -7.16
N TRP A 308 -2.05 11.29 -7.81
CA TRP A 308 -1.71 11.02 -9.21
C TRP A 308 -2.84 11.36 -10.19
N THR A 309 -4.10 11.39 -9.78
CA THR A 309 -5.24 11.65 -10.68
C THR A 309 -5.53 13.14 -10.85
N LEU A 310 -5.74 13.56 -12.09
CA LEU A 310 -6.18 14.89 -12.52
C LEU A 310 -7.49 14.77 -13.30
N ILE A 311 -8.38 15.76 -13.21
CA ILE A 311 -9.44 15.91 -14.21
C ILE A 311 -8.80 16.50 -15.48
N LYS A 312 -9.12 15.94 -16.65
CA LYS A 312 -8.54 16.35 -17.93
C LYS A 312 -8.80 17.83 -18.19
N GLY A 313 -7.73 18.57 -18.43
CA GLY A 313 -7.77 20.03 -18.63
C GLY A 313 -7.54 20.84 -17.36
N GLU A 314 -7.48 20.20 -16.19
CA GLU A 314 -7.12 20.83 -14.93
C GLU A 314 -5.66 20.58 -14.55
N THR A 315 -5.13 21.42 -13.65
CA THR A 315 -3.74 21.33 -13.17
C THR A 315 -3.63 20.77 -11.76
N LYS A 316 -4.73 20.73 -11.01
CA LYS A 316 -4.76 20.30 -9.61
C LYS A 316 -5.16 18.85 -9.48
N THR A 317 -4.39 18.10 -8.69
CA THR A 317 -4.66 16.70 -8.37
C THR A 317 -5.88 16.58 -7.46
N LEU A 318 -6.48 15.39 -7.36
CA LEU A 318 -7.58 15.14 -6.43
C LEU A 318 -7.16 15.41 -4.97
N ASP A 319 -5.91 15.13 -4.61
CA ASP A 319 -5.35 15.45 -3.28
C ASP A 319 -5.32 16.97 -3.02
N GLN A 320 -4.87 17.75 -3.99
CA GLN A 320 -4.85 19.21 -3.89
C GLN A 320 -6.28 19.76 -3.75
N LYS A 321 -7.21 19.28 -4.58
CA LYS A 321 -8.62 19.69 -4.53
C LYS A 321 -9.27 19.39 -3.17
N ARG A 322 -9.07 18.20 -2.60
CA ARG A 322 -9.68 17.85 -1.31
C ARG A 322 -9.12 18.67 -0.16
N ARG A 323 -7.83 18.99 -0.17
CA ARG A 323 -7.20 19.85 0.85
C ARG A 323 -7.68 21.29 0.76
N GLU A 324 -7.76 21.85 -0.44
CA GLU A 324 -8.31 23.19 -0.66
C GLU A 324 -9.76 23.25 -0.20
N LYS A 325 -10.56 22.22 -0.52
CA LYS A 325 -11.96 22.18 -0.10
C LYS A 325 -12.14 22.08 1.41
N MET A 326 -11.26 21.34 2.10
CA MET A 326 -11.25 21.31 3.56
C MET A 326 -10.96 22.69 4.14
N ALA A 327 -9.94 23.38 3.64
CA ALA A 327 -9.59 24.72 4.10
C ALA A 327 -10.75 25.72 3.89
N GLU A 328 -11.46 25.65 2.75
CA GLU A 328 -12.65 26.47 2.50
C GLU A 328 -13.80 26.21 3.49
N LEU A 329 -13.96 24.98 3.99
CA LEU A 329 -15.02 24.61 4.92
C LEU A 329 -14.70 24.99 6.37
N GLU A 330 -13.42 25.28 6.66
CA GLU A 330 -12.94 25.74 7.96
C GLU A 330 -13.00 27.27 8.12
N GLU A 331 -13.15 28.03 7.02
CA GLU A 331 -13.34 29.49 6.99
C GLU A 331 -14.79 29.94 7.26
#